data_AF-A0A3C1LGR8-F1
#
_entry.id   AF-A0A3C1LGR8-F1
#
_cell.length_a   1.000
_cell.length_b   1.000
_cell.length_c   1.000
_cell.angle_alpha   90.00
_cell.angle_beta   90.00
_cell.angle_gamma   90.00
#
_symmetry.space_group_name_H-M   'P 1'
#
loop_
_entity.id
_entity.type
_entity.pdbx_description
1 polymer ?
#
loop_
_entity_poly.entity_id
_entity_poly.type
_entity_poly.pdbx_seq_one_letter_code
_entity_poly.pdbx_strand_id
1 'polypeptide(L)' 'MVSIFNYGFAVAAQQMEQAQVPYTSLTNYETLLQLSIDKGNIDAALQAILLAWQANPAEWQGV' A
#
# COMPACT_ATOMS: atom_id res chain seq x y z
N MET A 1 -6.66 16.82 1.50
CA MET A 1 -7.27 15.67 2.20
C MET A 1 -6.21 14.98 3.05
N VAL A 2 -6.55 14.58 4.27
CA VAL A 2 -5.64 13.84 5.16
C VAL A 2 -6.28 12.51 5.51
N SER A 3 -5.53 11.41 5.42
CA SER A 3 -5.96 10.09 5.87
C SER A 3 -4.98 9.49 6.87
N ILE A 4 -5.43 8.50 7.64
CA ILE A 4 -4.57 7.79 8.60
C ILE A 4 -3.61 6.86 7.85
N PHE A 5 -4.08 6.21 6.79
CA PHE A 5 -3.38 5.13 6.11
C PHE A 5 -3.66 5.18 4.59
N ASN A 6 -2.72 4.69 3.78
CA ASN A 6 -2.87 4.54 2.33
C ASN A 6 -2.23 3.26 1.79
N TYR A 7 -2.97 2.54 0.95
CA TYR A 7 -2.48 1.39 0.20
C TYR A 7 -1.56 1.74 -0.97
N GLY A 8 -1.54 2.99 -1.43
CA GLY A 8 -0.66 3.45 -2.51
C GLY A 8 -1.12 3.03 -3.91
N PHE A 9 -2.40 2.73 -4.11
CA PHE A 9 -2.91 2.32 -5.42
C PHE A 9 -2.74 3.43 -6.47
N ALA A 10 -2.15 3.07 -7.62
CA ALA A 10 -1.87 4.01 -8.70
C ALA A 10 -3.13 4.72 -9.21
N VAL A 11 -4.26 4.00 -9.30
CA VAL A 11 -5.55 4.59 -9.68
C VAL A 11 -5.99 5.69 -8.73
N ALA A 12 -5.82 5.50 -7.41
CA ALA A 12 -6.21 6.52 -6.43
C ALA A 12 -5.32 7.76 -6.53
N ALA A 13 -4.01 7.58 -6.74
CA ALA A 13 -3.06 8.68 -6.94
C ALA A 13 -3.42 9.49 -8.19
N GLN A 14 -3.68 8.83 -9.31
CA GLN A 14 -4.06 9.47 -10.58
C GLN A 14 -5.37 10.25 -10.45
N GLN A 15 -6.38 9.69 -9.78
CA GLN A 15 -7.66 10.37 -9.58
C GLN A 15 -7.54 11.61 -8.67
N MET A 16 -6.74 11.53 -7.60
CA MET A 16 -6.49 12.68 -6.71
C MET A 16 -5.74 13.80 -7.43
N GLU A 17 -4.77 13.45 -8.27
CA GLU A 17 -4.03 14.40 -9.10
C GLU A 17 -4.95 15.09 -10.13
N GLN A 18 -5.77 14.33 -10.85
CA GLN A 18 -6.75 14.86 -11.79
C GLN A 18 -7.79 15.76 -11.12
N ALA A 19 -8.22 15.41 -9.92
CA ALA A 19 -9.13 16.23 -9.12
C ALA A 19 -8.46 17.46 -8.51
N GLN A 20 -7.14 17.61 -8.67
CA GLN A 20 -6.32 18.67 -8.07
C GLN A 20 -6.49 18.75 -6.55
N VAL A 21 -6.66 17.58 -5.91
CA VAL A 21 -6.81 17.48 -4.45
C VAL A 21 -5.49 17.05 -3.86
N PRO A 22 -4.77 17.94 -3.14
CA PRO A 22 -3.60 17.53 -2.38
C PRO A 22 -4.02 16.49 -1.34
N TYR A 23 -3.36 15.35 -1.32
CA TYR A 23 -3.61 14.31 -0.33
C TYR A 23 -2.33 13.96 0.41
N THR A 24 -2.46 13.67 1.69
CA THR A 24 -1.36 13.14 2.51
C THR A 24 -1.90 12.12 3.49
N SER A 25 -1.06 11.16 3.88
CA SER A 25 -1.42 10.09 4.80
C SER A 25 -0.39 9.99 5.91
N LEU A 26 -0.84 9.72 7.14
CA LEU A 26 0.06 9.61 8.28
C LEU A 26 1.02 8.41 8.17
N THR A 27 0.58 7.35 7.47
CA THR A 27 1.40 6.19 7.12
C THR A 27 0.88 5.54 5.83
N ASN A 28 1.60 4.54 5.32
CA ASN A 28 1.28 3.82 4.09
C ASN A 28 1.55 2.31 4.23
N TYR A 29 1.17 1.56 3.21
CA TYR A 29 1.28 0.10 3.20
C TYR A 29 2.72 -0.41 3.25
N GLU A 30 3.65 0.26 2.57
CA GLU A 30 5.07 -0.10 2.59
C GLU A 30 5.65 0.00 4.02
N THR A 31 5.40 1.11 4.71
CA THR A 31 5.79 1.31 6.12
C THR A 31 5.16 0.26 7.03
N LEU A 32 3.90 -0.11 6.80
CA LEU A 32 3.22 -1.15 7.58
C LEU A 32 3.84 -2.54 7.36
N LEU A 33 4.17 -2.89 6.12
CA LEU A 33 4.81 -4.18 5.80
C LEU A 33 6.17 -4.28 6.46
N GLN A 34 7.00 -3.24 6.34
CA GLN A 34 8.32 -3.23 6.96
C GLN A 34 8.23 -3.37 8.48
N LEU A 35 7.35 -2.62 9.13
CA LEU A 35 7.12 -2.75 10.58
C LEU A 35 6.61 -4.14 10.98
N SER A 36 5.82 -4.79 10.12
CA SER A 36 5.28 -6.13 10.38
C SER A 36 6.35 -7.21 10.28
N ILE A 37 7.33 -7.05 9.38
CA ILE A 37 8.51 -7.92 9.28
C ILE A 37 9.40 -7.72 10.51
N ASP A 38 9.68 -6.47 10.88
CA ASP A 38 10.51 -6.15 12.04
C ASP A 38 9.94 -6.70 13.35
N LYS A 39 8.61 -6.79 13.45
CA LYS A 39 7.90 -7.39 14.59
C LYS A 39 7.74 -8.91 14.52
N GLY A 40 8.15 -9.54 13.42
CA GLY A 40 7.98 -10.98 13.19
C GLY A 40 6.52 -11.41 12.97
N ASN A 41 5.64 -10.49 12.57
CA ASN A 41 4.23 -10.79 12.28
C ASN A 41 4.07 -11.48 10.90
N ILE A 42 4.99 -11.20 9.96
CA ILE A 42 5.03 -11.80 8.63
C ILE A 42 6.47 -12.13 8.26
N ASP A 43 6.65 -13.14 7.41
CA ASP A 43 7.96 -13.47 6.82
C ASP A 43 8.36 -12.39 5.80
N ALA A 44 9.66 -12.09 5.70
CA ALA A 44 10.20 -11.23 4.66
C ALA A 44 9.89 -11.76 3.25
N ALA A 45 9.77 -13.09 3.08
CA ALA A 45 9.33 -13.70 1.82
C ALA A 45 7.90 -13.28 1.41
N LEU A 46 7.02 -12.99 2.39
CA LEU A 46 5.67 -12.50 2.10
C LEU A 46 5.68 -11.05 1.61
N GLN A 47 6.70 -10.25 1.93
CA GLN A 47 6.76 -8.84 1.54
C GLN A 47 6.64 -8.67 0.03
N ALA A 48 7.37 -9.47 -0.75
CA ALA A 48 7.36 -9.40 -2.20
C ALA A 48 5.98 -9.75 -2.77
N ILE A 49 5.31 -10.75 -2.19
CA ILE A 49 3.97 -11.18 -2.60
C ILE A 49 2.94 -10.08 -2.31
N LEU A 50 3.03 -9.47 -1.12
CA LEU A 50 2.12 -8.42 -0.69
C LEU A 50 2.32 -7.11 -1.46
N LEU A 51 3.55 -6.78 -1.85
CA LEU A 51 3.83 -5.66 -2.77
C LEU A 51 3.33 -5.94 -4.18
N ALA A 52 3.47 -7.18 -4.68
CA ALA A 52 2.90 -7.57 -5.97
C ALA A 52 1.37 -7.47 -5.98
N TRP A 53 0.72 -7.89 -4.90
CA TRP A 53 -0.71 -7.67 -4.69
C TRP A 53 -1.07 -6.18 -4.71
N GLN A 54 -0.31 -5.34 -4.00
CA GLN A 54 -0.57 -3.90 -3.96
C GLN A 54 -0.48 -3.24 -5.34
N ALA A 55 0.43 -3.71 -6.20
CA ALA A 55 0.59 -3.22 -7.55
C ALA A 55 -0.57 -3.63 -8.49
N ASN A 56 -1.09 -4.86 -8.35
CA ASN A 56 -2.19 -5.36 -9.17
C ASN A 56 -3.17 -6.23 -8.36
N PRO A 57 -3.99 -5.60 -7.50
CA PRO A 57 -4.86 -6.35 -6.58
C PRO A 57 -6.00 -7.06 -7.29
N ALA A 58 -6.35 -6.64 -8.52
CA ALA A 58 -7.43 -7.24 -9.30
C ALA A 58 -7.07 -8.60 -9.90
N GLU A 59 -5.80 -8.83 -10.21
CA GLU A 59 -5.31 -10.10 -10.78
C GLU A 59 -4.71 -11.04 -9.72
N TRP A 60 -4.80 -10.68 -8.43
CA TRP A 60 -4.23 -11.51 -7.38
C TRP A 60 -5.01 -12.80 -7.15
N GLN A 61 -4.29 -13.93 -7.17
CA GLN A 61 -4.87 -15.27 -7.04
C GLN A 61 -4.63 -15.92 -5.66
N GLY A 62 -4.07 -15.18 -4.69
CA GLY A 62 -3.78 -15.67 -3.35
C GLY A 62 -2.34 -16.13 -3.14
N VAL A 63 -2.12 -16.87 -2.04
CA VAL A 63 -0.84 -17.45 -1.61
C VAL A 63 -1.02 -18.95 -1.45
#